data_AF-A0A1E4JYA5-F1
#
_entry.id   AF-A0A1E4JYA5-F1
#
_cell.length_a   1.000
_cell.length_b   1.000
_cell.length_c   1.000
_cell.angle_alpha   90.00
_cell.angle_beta   90.00
_cell.angle_gamma   90.00
#
_symmetry.space_group_name_H-M   'P 1'
#
loop_
_entity.id
_entity.type
_entity.pdbx_description
1 polymer ?
#
loop_
_entity_poly.entity_id
_entity_poly.type
_entity_poly.pdbx_seq_one_letter_code
_entity_poly.pdbx_strand_id
1 'polypeptide(L)'
;MLRYAALILLILLIVLQIKLWTGSGGVRDVESLRQSVAEARKANEVLKARNEALQAEVQDLKEGRDAIEGRARAELGLVKPGETFYQIVEPATAAAAPKPPAQQR
;
A
#
# COMPACT_ATOMS: atom_id res chain seq x y z
N MET A 1 -8.34 -60.71 -42.22
CA MET A 1 -8.55 -60.30 -40.82
C MET A 1 -7.65 -59.13 -40.40
N LEU A 2 -6.32 -59.19 -40.62
CA LEU A 2 -5.38 -58.09 -40.27
C LEU A 2 -5.76 -56.69 -40.82
N ARG A 3 -6.28 -56.61 -42.05
CA ARG A 3 -6.66 -55.33 -42.69
C ARG A 3 -7.74 -54.56 -41.94
N TYR A 4 -8.72 -55.27 -41.35
CA TYR A 4 -9.78 -54.63 -40.55
C TYR A 4 -9.28 -54.20 -39.18
N ALA A 5 -8.40 -54.99 -38.55
CA ALA A 5 -7.76 -54.61 -37.29
C ALA A 5 -6.89 -53.34 -37.46
N ALA A 6 -6.13 -53.25 -38.55
CA ALA A 6 -5.35 -52.05 -38.87
C ALA A 6 -6.22 -50.81 -39.10
N LEU A 7 -7.38 -50.97 -39.76
CA LEU A 7 -8.36 -49.89 -39.96
C LEU A 7 -8.94 -49.38 -38.65
N ILE A 8 -9.32 -50.29 -37.74
CA ILE A 8 -9.82 -49.93 -36.41
C ILE A 8 -8.74 -49.20 -35.60
N LEU A 9 -7.50 -49.69 -35.65
CA LEU A 9 -6.37 -49.06 -34.98
C LEU A 9 -6.11 -47.65 -35.52
N LEU A 10 -6.22 -47.46 -36.83
CA LEU A 10 -6.06 -46.16 -37.48
C LEU A 10 -7.16 -45.18 -37.06
N ILE A 11 -8.42 -45.63 -37.02
CA ILE A 11 -9.55 -44.81 -36.55
C ILE A 11 -9.35 -44.42 -35.08
N LEU A 12 -8.97 -45.38 -34.23
CA LEU A 12 -8.69 -45.12 -32.82
C LEU A 12 -7.55 -44.10 -32.65
N LEU A 13 -6.50 -44.22 -33.47
CA LEU A 13 -5.39 -43.29 -33.49
C LEU A 13 -5.87 -41.88 -33.86
N ILE A 14 -6.66 -41.73 -34.93
CA ILE A 14 -7.20 -40.44 -35.36
C ILE A 14 -8.07 -39.81 -34.26
N VAL A 15 -8.94 -40.59 -33.62
CA VAL A 15 -9.77 -40.12 -32.51
C VAL A 15 -8.91 -39.64 -31.34
N LEU A 16 -7.84 -40.37 -31.00
CA LEU A 16 -6.92 -39.98 -29.93
C LEU A 16 -6.15 -38.71 -30.28
N GLN A 17 -5.70 -38.55 -31.53
CA GLN A 17 -5.02 -37.34 -32.01
C GLN A 17 -5.94 -36.11 -31.92
N ILE A 18 -7.20 -36.25 -32.37
CA ILE A 18 -8.21 -35.19 -32.26
C ILE A 18 -8.46 -34.86 -30.79
N LYS A 19 -8.64 -35.87 -29.93
CA LYS A 19 -8.84 -35.68 -28.48
C LYS A 19 -7.63 -35.02 -27.82
N LEU A 20 -6.40 -35.30 -28.24
CA LEU A 20 -5.20 -34.68 -27.68
C LEU A 20 -5.10 -33.19 -28.08
N TRP A 21 -5.52 -32.84 -29.29
CA TRP A 21 -5.54 -31.46 -29.76
C TRP A 21 -6.71 -30.65 -29.18
N THR A 22 -7.78 -31.32 -28.75
CA THR A 22 -9.00 -30.68 -28.20
C THR A 22 -9.15 -30.83 -26.69
N GLY A 23 -8.42 -31.74 -26.05
CA GLY A 23 -8.62 -32.14 -24.66
C GLY A 23 -7.70 -31.39 -23.70
N SER A 24 -8.29 -30.66 -22.75
CA SER A 24 -7.66 -30.10 -21.55
C SER A 24 -6.44 -29.18 -21.75
N GLY A 25 -6.20 -28.72 -22.98
CA GLY A 25 -5.12 -27.79 -23.32
C GLY A 25 -5.25 -27.17 -24.71
N GLY A 26 -6.46 -27.18 -25.29
CA GLY A 26 -6.72 -26.65 -26.62
C GLY A 26 -6.48 -25.13 -26.68
N VAL A 27 -5.91 -24.66 -27.78
CA VAL A 27 -5.56 -23.24 -28.03
C VAL A 27 -6.71 -22.28 -27.71
N ARG A 28 -7.96 -22.73 -27.89
CA ARG A 28 -9.19 -21.98 -27.57
C ARG A 28 -9.42 -21.72 -26.07
N ASP A 29 -9.09 -22.67 -25.19
CA ASP A 29 -9.26 -22.49 -23.75
C ASP A 29 -8.15 -21.60 -23.18
N VAL A 30 -6.95 -21.67 -23.77
CA VAL A 30 -5.84 -20.78 -23.42
C VAL A 30 -6.12 -19.35 -23.87
N GLU A 31 -6.76 -19.14 -25.04
CA GLU A 31 -7.12 -17.81 -25.51
C GLU A 31 -8.20 -17.15 -24.64
N SER A 32 -9.27 -17.86 -24.30
CA SER A 32 -10.33 -17.32 -23.42
C SER A 32 -9.81 -17.04 -22.01
N LEU A 33 -8.97 -17.92 -21.47
CA LEU A 33 -8.35 -17.71 -20.16
C LEU A 33 -7.34 -16.55 -20.18
N ARG A 34 -6.58 -16.38 -21.27
CA ARG A 34 -5.69 -15.22 -21.47
C ARG A 34 -6.46 -13.92 -21.60
N GLN A 35 -7.60 -13.91 -22.28
CA GLN A 35 -8.46 -12.73 -22.40
C GLN A 35 -9.01 -12.30 -21.03
N SER A 36 -9.55 -13.24 -20.25
CA SER A 36 -10.04 -12.96 -18.89
C SER A 36 -8.93 -12.43 -17.97
N VAL A 37 -7.71 -12.98 -18.06
CA VAL A 37 -6.55 -12.49 -17.30
C VAL A 37 -6.12 -11.08 -17.74
N ALA A 38 -6.20 -10.77 -19.04
CA ALA A 38 -5.85 -9.44 -19.55
C ALA A 38 -6.84 -8.37 -19.08
N GLU A 39 -8.13 -8.66 -19.09
CA GLU A 39 -9.17 -7.76 -18.57
C GLU A 39 -9.02 -7.52 -17.07
N ALA A 40 -8.81 -8.58 -16.30
CA ALA A 40 -8.58 -8.48 -14.85
C ALA A 40 -7.32 -7.68 -14.51
N ARG A 41 -6.24 -7.80 -15.31
CA ARG A 41 -5.03 -6.98 -15.14
C ARG A 41 -5.29 -5.50 -15.39
N LYS A 42 -6.00 -5.16 -16.47
CA LYS A 42 -6.34 -3.77 -16.79
C LYS A 42 -7.19 -3.11 -15.70
N ALA A 43 -8.17 -3.84 -15.16
CA ALA A 43 -8.97 -3.36 -14.04
C ALA A 43 -8.12 -3.13 -12.77
N ASN A 44 -7.19 -4.05 -12.47
CA ASN A 44 -6.27 -3.90 -11.34
C ASN A 44 -5.35 -2.69 -11.49
N GLU A 45 -4.81 -2.43 -12.67
CA GLU A 45 -3.94 -1.25 -12.89
C GLU A 45 -4.69 0.07 -12.63
N VAL A 46 -5.94 0.17 -13.09
CA VAL A 46 -6.78 1.36 -12.83
C VAL A 46 -7.05 1.53 -11.34
N LEU A 47 -7.37 0.44 -10.63
CA LEU A 47 -7.61 0.48 -9.20
C LEU A 47 -6.34 0.83 -8.42
N LYS A 48 -5.18 0.30 -8.83
CA LYS A 48 -3.90 0.60 -8.22
C LYS A 48 -3.52 2.08 -8.36
N ALA A 49 -3.67 2.65 -9.56
CA ALA A 49 -3.42 4.07 -9.79
C ALA A 49 -4.32 4.98 -8.93
N ARG A 50 -5.59 4.62 -8.77
CA ARG A 50 -6.51 5.35 -7.87
C ARG A 50 -6.12 5.22 -6.41
N ASN A 51 -5.70 4.02 -5.99
CA ASN A 51 -5.27 3.79 -4.62
C ASN A 51 -4.01 4.61 -4.29
N GLU A 52 -3.03 4.64 -5.18
CA GLU A 52 -1.82 5.46 -5.04
C GLU A 52 -2.17 6.96 -4.96
N ALA A 53 -3.08 7.45 -5.80
CA ALA A 53 -3.54 8.85 -5.74
C ALA A 53 -4.25 9.19 -4.43
N LEU A 54 -5.16 8.33 -3.97
CA LEU A 54 -5.87 8.52 -2.70
C LEU A 54 -4.92 8.44 -1.51
N GLN A 55 -3.90 7.57 -1.58
CA GLN A 55 -2.92 7.45 -0.51
C GLN A 55 -2.02 8.68 -0.43
N ALA A 56 -1.65 9.26 -1.57
CA ALA A 56 -0.94 10.54 -1.60
C ALA A 56 -1.80 11.68 -1.01
N GLU A 57 -3.09 11.72 -1.33
CA GLU A 57 -4.03 12.70 -0.77
C GLU A 57 -4.18 12.53 0.75
N VAL A 58 -4.33 11.29 1.25
CA VAL A 58 -4.38 11.03 2.69
C VAL A 58 -3.09 11.43 3.39
N GLN A 59 -1.93 11.22 2.75
CA GLN A 59 -0.64 11.61 3.30
C GLN A 59 -0.51 13.14 3.39
N ASP A 60 -0.88 13.87 2.33
CA ASP A 60 -0.91 15.34 2.31
C ASP A 60 -1.85 15.92 3.37
N LEU A 61 -3.06 15.36 3.52
CA LEU A 61 -3.99 15.78 4.56
C LEU A 61 -3.47 15.53 5.98
N LYS A 62 -2.72 14.45 6.20
CA LYS A 62 -2.11 14.16 7.50
C LYS A 62 -0.97 15.13 7.79
N GLU A 63 -0.03 15.28 6.86
CA GLU A 63 1.10 16.18 7.00
C GLU A 63 0.65 17.64 7.19
N GLY A 64 -0.34 18.09 6.42
CA GLY A 64 -0.94 19.42 6.57
C GLY A 64 -1.59 19.62 7.94
N ARG A 65 -2.31 18.63 8.47
CA ARG A 65 -2.92 18.71 9.81
C ARG A 65 -1.88 18.70 10.92
N ASP A 66 -0.87 17.83 10.81
CA ASP A 66 0.19 17.72 11.81
C ASP A 66 1.04 18.99 11.86
N ALA A 67 1.30 19.61 10.71
CA ALA A 67 1.99 20.90 10.62
C ALA A 67 1.19 22.03 11.29
N ILE A 68 -0.13 22.08 11.08
CA ILE A 68 -1.02 23.06 11.71
C ILE A 68 -1.10 22.81 13.23
N GLU A 69 -1.20 21.56 13.66
CA GLU A 69 -1.27 21.18 15.07
C GLU A 69 0.02 21.55 15.81
N GLY A 70 1.18 21.30 15.20
CA GLY A 70 2.48 21.71 15.73
C GLY A 70 2.59 23.22 15.93
N ARG A 71 2.15 24.01 14.95
CA ARG A 71 2.14 25.48 15.05
C ARG A 71 1.18 25.98 16.13
N ALA A 72 -0.01 25.39 16.24
CA ALA A 72 -0.98 25.72 17.29
C ALA A 72 -0.43 25.43 18.71
N ARG A 73 0.29 24.31 18.88
CA ARG A 73 0.94 23.99 20.16
C ARG A 73 2.11 24.93 20.47
N ALA A 74 2.94 25.26 19.48
CA ALA A 74 4.14 26.05 19.68
C ALA A 74 3.86 27.56 19.86
N GLU A 75 2.95 28.14 19.06
CA GLU A 75 2.71 29.59 19.06
C GLU A 75 1.55 30.00 20.00
N LEU A 76 0.54 29.16 20.16
CA LEU A 76 -0.68 29.51 20.91
C LEU A 76 -0.78 28.78 22.26
N GLY A 77 0.15 27.87 22.58
CA GLY A 77 0.11 27.09 23.82
C GLY A 77 -1.15 26.23 23.96
N LEU A 78 -1.80 25.89 22.84
CA LEU A 78 -3.04 25.11 22.82
C LEU A 78 -2.74 23.64 23.19
N VAL A 79 -3.52 23.09 24.11
CA VAL A 79 -3.41 21.70 24.59
C VAL A 79 -4.73 20.97 24.35
N LYS A 80 -4.71 19.72 23.89
CA LYS A 80 -5.96 18.96 23.67
C LYS A 80 -6.65 18.64 25.00
N PRO A 81 -8.00 18.54 25.04
CA PRO A 81 -8.71 18.11 26.25
C PRO A 81 -8.24 16.71 26.69
N GLY A 82 -7.66 16.62 27.89
CA GLY A 82 -7.13 15.36 28.45
C GLY A 82 -5.61 15.13 28.29
N GLU A 83 -4.86 16.07 27.71
CA GLU A 83 -3.38 16.03 27.70
C GLU A 83 -2.79 16.74 28.93
N THR A 84 -1.74 16.15 29.54
CA THR A 84 -0.97 16.77 30.64
C THR A 84 0.28 17.44 30.06
N PHE A 85 0.36 18.77 30.12
CA PHE A 85 1.49 19.55 29.63
C PHE A 85 2.59 19.68 30.69
N TYR A 86 3.79 19.16 30.40
CA TYR A 86 4.96 19.28 31.26
C TYR A 86 5.93 20.32 30.68
N GLN A 87 6.13 21.44 31.37
CA GLN A 87 7.12 22.44 31.01
C GLN A 87 8.37 22.26 31.87
N ILE A 88 9.50 21.97 31.23
CA ILE A 88 10.79 21.83 31.90
C ILE A 88 11.36 23.24 32.04
N VAL A 89 11.24 23.83 33.23
CA VAL A 89 11.97 25.05 33.60
C VAL A 89 13.36 24.63 34.05
N GLU A 90 14.39 25.10 33.35
CA GLU A 90 15.77 24.95 33.82
C GLU A 90 15.89 25.62 35.19
N PRO A 91 16.40 24.91 36.21
CA PRO A 91 16.63 25.53 37.51
C PRO A 91 17.64 26.64 37.28
N ALA A 92 17.21 27.88 37.52
CA ALA A 92 18.07 29.04 37.54
C ALA A 92 19.35 28.66 38.28
N THR A 93 20.47 28.67 37.55
CA THR A 93 21.77 28.35 38.10
C THR A 93 21.94 29.18 39.36
N ALA A 94 21.98 28.51 40.51
CA ALA A 94 22.33 29.09 41.79
C ALA A 94 23.82 29.49 41.74
N ALA A 95 24.14 30.58 41.05
CA ALA A 95 25.48 31.13 40.96
C ALA A 95 25.46 32.63 40.64
N ALA A 96 24.72 33.43 41.43
CA ALA A 96 25.00 34.85 41.59
C ALA A 96 24.36 35.34 42.89
N ALA A 97 25.02 35.07 44.02
CA ALA A 97 24.71 35.75 45.27
C ALA A 97 24.87 37.28 45.07
N PRO A 98 23.92 38.11 45.51
CA PRO A 98 24.07 39.55 45.45
C PRO A 98 25.13 39.96 46.48
N LYS A 99 26.20 40.64 46.04
CA LYS A 99 27.11 41.34 46.95
C LYS A 99 26.30 42.37 47.76
N PRO A 100 26.51 42.49 49.08
CA PRO A 100 25.83 43.50 49.87
C PRO A 100 26.22 44.90 49.38
N PRO A 101 25.29 45.87 49.34
CA PRO A 101 25.64 47.25 49.06
C PRO A 101 26.56 47.76 50.18
N ALA A 102 27.70 48.33 49.78
CA ALA A 102 28.54 49.14 50.65
C ALA A 102 27.69 50.32 51.16
N GLN A 103 27.29 50.25 52.43
CA GLN A 103 26.64 51.37 53.11
C GLN A 103 27.72 52.26 53.71
N GLN A 104 27.86 53.44 53.10
CA GLN A 104 28.56 54.61 53.61
C GLN A 104 27.87 55.08 54.90
N ARG A 105 28.56 55.02 56.04
CA ARG A 105 28.75 56.09 57.04
C ARG A 105 29.43 55.58 58.30
#